data_AF-A0A238X5F7-F1
#
_entry.id   AF-A0A238X5F7-F1
#
_cell.length_a   1.000
_cell.length_b   1.000
_cell.length_c   1.000
_cell.angle_alpha   90.00
_cell.angle_beta   90.00
_cell.angle_gamma   90.00
#
_symmetry.space_group_name_H-M   'P 1'
#
loop_
_entity.id
_entity.type
_entity.pdbx_description
1 polymer ?
#
loop_
_entity_poly.entity_id
_entity_poly.type
_entity_poly.pdbx_seq_one_letter_code
_entity_poly.pdbx_strand_id
1 'polypeptide(L)'
;MPTSELRVTHFAYDTTDARRDPNCVLPLDPLRDLVSEGRIGALAPTAFGCMGGVYSARRVREQLAPELARHMLAEGIDAALLVPV
;
A
#
# COMPACT_ATOMS: atom_id res chain seq x y z
N MET A 1 12.54 -1.13 -7.83
CA MET A 1 11.82 -1.31 -9.11
C MET A 1 11.23 0.03 -9.55
N PRO A 2 11.42 0.44 -10.81
CA PRO A 2 10.76 1.62 -11.36
C PRO A 2 9.24 1.42 -11.47
N THR A 3 8.46 2.49 -11.36
CA THR A 3 6.98 2.44 -11.47
C THR A 3 6.50 2.08 -12.87
N SER A 4 7.31 2.30 -13.90
CA SER A 4 7.04 1.87 -15.29
C SER A 4 6.91 0.35 -15.46
N GLU A 5 7.43 -0.44 -14.52
CA GLU A 5 7.29 -1.90 -14.49
C GLU A 5 5.99 -2.36 -13.79
N LEU A 6 5.28 -1.46 -13.10
CA LEU A 6 4.01 -1.80 -12.45
C LEU A 6 2.93 -2.07 -13.50
N ARG A 7 2.04 -3.01 -13.16
CA ARG A 7 0.87 -3.36 -13.95
C ARG A 7 -0.35 -3.40 -13.05
N VAL A 8 -1.47 -2.89 -13.56
CA VAL A 8 -2.73 -2.82 -12.81
C VAL A 8 -3.79 -3.67 -13.51
N THR A 9 -4.32 -4.63 -12.77
CA THR A 9 -5.39 -5.53 -13.22
C THR A 9 -6.43 -5.67 -12.12
N HIS A 10 -7.67 -5.34 -12.43
CA HIS A 10 -8.81 -5.58 -11.56
C HIS A 10 -10.08 -5.75 -12.40
N PHE A 11 -11.00 -6.61 -11.96
CA PHE A 11 -12.21 -6.90 -12.72
C PHE A 11 -13.42 -6.05 -12.28
N ALA A 12 -13.37 -5.48 -11.07
CA ALA A 12 -14.51 -4.85 -10.40
C ALA A 12 -14.35 -3.33 -10.17
N TYR A 13 -13.29 -2.69 -10.68
CA TYR A 13 -13.11 -1.23 -10.60
C TYR A 13 -12.50 -0.71 -11.92
N ASP A 14 -12.77 0.56 -12.26
CA ASP A 14 -12.21 1.20 -13.46
C ASP A 14 -10.70 1.44 -13.30
N THR A 15 -9.91 0.68 -14.06
CA THR A 15 -8.45 0.75 -14.01
C THR A 15 -7.84 1.84 -14.89
N THR A 16 -8.64 2.68 -15.55
CA THR A 16 -8.14 3.69 -16.52
C THR A 16 -7.11 4.63 -15.89
N ASP A 17 -7.43 5.20 -14.72
CA ASP A 17 -6.51 6.11 -14.01
C ASP A 17 -5.28 5.38 -13.51
N ALA A 18 -5.46 4.24 -12.84
CA ALA A 18 -4.37 3.46 -12.27
C ALA A 18 -3.41 2.87 -13.34
N ARG A 19 -3.88 2.64 -14.57
CA ARG A 19 -3.03 2.25 -15.71
C ARG A 19 -2.24 3.41 -16.27
N ARG A 20 -2.78 4.63 -16.21
CA ARG A 20 -2.10 5.85 -16.62
C ARG A 20 -1.07 6.29 -15.58
N ASP A 21 -1.44 6.21 -14.31
CA ASP A 21 -0.58 6.52 -13.17
C ASP A 21 -0.72 5.45 -12.07
N PRO A 22 0.22 4.48 -11.98
CA PRO A 22 0.22 3.49 -10.92
C PRO A 22 0.35 4.08 -9.51
N ASN A 23 0.81 5.34 -9.37
CA ASN A 23 0.92 6.02 -8.09
C ASN A 23 -0.45 6.29 -7.44
N CYS A 24 -1.55 6.22 -8.20
CA CYS A 24 -2.91 6.26 -7.64
C CYS A 24 -3.22 5.05 -6.72
N VAL A 25 -2.52 3.93 -6.91
CA VAL A 25 -2.70 2.68 -6.14
C VAL A 25 -1.53 2.45 -5.18
N LEU A 26 -0.31 2.62 -5.67
CA LEU A 26 0.92 2.46 -4.91
C LEU A 26 1.78 3.70 -5.14
N PRO A 27 1.68 4.76 -4.30
CA PRO A 27 2.26 6.08 -4.52
C PRO A 27 3.78 6.10 -4.33
N LEU A 28 4.49 5.24 -5.06
CA LEU A 28 5.90 4.94 -4.84
C LEU A 28 6.81 6.10 -5.24
N ASP A 29 6.50 6.80 -6.34
CA ASP A 29 7.30 7.94 -6.78
C ASP A 29 7.13 9.15 -5.84
N PRO A 30 5.90 9.61 -5.50
CA PRO A 30 5.73 10.67 -4.51
C PRO A 30 6.38 10.35 -3.16
N LEU A 31 6.28 9.09 -2.71
CA LEU A 31 6.91 8.66 -1.46
C LEU A 31 8.45 8.68 -1.54
N ARG A 32 9.03 8.31 -2.68
CA ARG A 32 10.48 8.44 -2.92
C ARG A 32 10.92 9.91 -2.94
N ASP A 33 10.11 10.79 -3.52
CA ASP A 33 10.38 12.23 -3.53
C ASP A 33 10.42 12.76 -2.09
N LEU A 34 9.46 12.39 -1.24
CA LEU A 34 9.45 12.75 0.18
C LEU A 34 10.69 12.24 0.95
N VAL A 35 11.21 11.06 0.61
CA VAL A 35 12.48 10.57 1.16
C VAL A 35 13.64 11.43 0.67
N SER A 36 13.69 11.74 -0.63
CA SER A 36 14.77 12.54 -1.21
C SER A 36 14.81 13.98 -0.70
N GLU A 37 13.64 14.54 -0.38
CA GLU A 37 13.47 15.84 0.27
C GLU A 37 13.80 15.81 1.78
N GLY A 38 14.03 14.61 2.36
CA GLY A 38 14.30 14.44 3.78
C GLY A 38 13.08 14.65 4.68
N ARG A 39 11.86 14.63 4.12
CA ARG A 39 10.61 14.81 4.88
C ARG A 39 10.20 13.55 5.63
N ILE A 40 10.54 12.38 5.10
CA ILE A 40 10.42 11.08 5.77
C ILE A 40 11.75 10.35 5.67
N GLY A 41 12.09 9.53 6.67
CA GLY A 41 13.43 8.92 6.76
C GLY A 41 13.70 7.87 5.69
N ALA A 42 12.77 6.94 5.49
CA ALA A 42 12.87 5.86 4.51
C ALA A 42 11.49 5.29 4.18
N LEU A 43 11.42 4.48 3.12
CA LEU A 43 10.28 3.61 2.85
C LEU A 43 10.52 2.23 3.48
N ALA A 44 9.44 1.62 3.97
CA ALA A 44 9.48 0.23 4.40
C ALA A 44 9.88 -0.70 3.23
N PRO A 45 10.59 -1.81 3.50
CA PRO A 45 10.93 -2.79 2.47
C PRO A 45 9.68 -3.53 1.95
N THR A 46 8.61 -3.56 2.75
CA THR A 46 7.37 -4.28 2.46
C THR A 46 6.23 -3.31 2.16
N ALA A 47 5.51 -3.57 1.05
CA ALA A 47 4.20 -2.97 0.79
C ALA A 47 3.11 -4.00 1.09
N PHE A 48 2.05 -3.59 1.79
CA PHE A 48 0.97 -4.48 2.20
C PHE A 48 -0.26 -4.29 1.31
N GLY A 49 -0.74 -5.37 0.70
CA GLY A 49 -1.98 -5.38 -0.06
C GLY A 49 -3.15 -5.86 0.78
N CYS A 50 -4.29 -5.16 0.69
CA CYS A 50 -5.54 -5.55 1.34
C CYS A 50 -6.57 -5.96 0.29
N MET A 51 -7.12 -7.17 0.41
CA MET A 51 -8.28 -7.56 -0.40
C MET A 51 -9.51 -6.78 0.08
N GLY A 52 -10.18 -6.05 -0.82
CA GLY A 52 -11.39 -5.30 -0.48
C GLY A 52 -12.65 -6.16 -0.27
N GLY A 53 -12.72 -7.33 -0.94
CA GLY A 53 -13.86 -8.26 -0.86
C GLY A 53 -13.89 -9.12 0.40
N VAL A 54 -13.76 -8.52 1.59
CA VAL A 54 -13.77 -9.26 2.86
C VAL A 54 -15.18 -9.35 3.45
N TYR A 55 -15.73 -10.56 3.46
CA TYR A 55 -17.09 -10.83 3.93
C TYR A 55 -17.21 -11.02 5.46
N SER A 56 -16.14 -10.83 6.22
CA SER A 56 -16.16 -10.99 7.68
C SER A 56 -15.38 -9.88 8.39
N ALA A 57 -16.09 -8.85 8.83
CA ALA A 57 -15.53 -7.79 9.66
C ALA A 57 -14.95 -8.34 10.98
N ARG A 58 -15.51 -9.43 11.52
CA ARG A 58 -14.98 -10.13 12.68
C ARG A 58 -13.58 -10.67 12.40
N ARG A 59 -13.38 -11.37 11.28
CA ARG A 59 -12.07 -11.89 10.88
C ARG A 59 -11.03 -10.79 10.66
N VAL A 60 -11.44 -9.65 10.09
CA VAL A 60 -10.55 -8.48 9.94
C VAL A 60 -10.05 -8.02 11.30
N ARG A 61 -10.97 -7.77 12.24
CA ARG A 61 -10.63 -7.24 13.57
C ARG A 61 -9.86 -8.22 14.45
N GLU A 62 -10.21 -9.49 14.42
CA GLU A 62 -9.66 -10.51 15.34
C GLU A 62 -8.40 -11.20 14.80
N GLN A 63 -8.13 -11.13 13.49
CA GLN A 63 -7.02 -11.88 12.87
C GLN A 63 -6.16 -11.02 11.94
N LEU A 64 -6.76 -10.46 10.87
CA LEU A 64 -5.97 -9.83 9.80
C LEU A 64 -5.31 -8.53 10.25
N ALA A 65 -6.04 -7.64 10.91
CA ALA A 65 -5.49 -6.36 11.38
C ALA A 65 -4.44 -6.55 12.49
N PRO A 66 -4.64 -7.43 13.50
CA PRO A 66 -3.59 -7.76 14.47
C PRO A 66 -2.31 -8.33 13.84
N GLU A 67 -2.43 -9.25 12.88
CA GLU A 67 -1.24 -9.79 12.20
C GLU A 67 -0.52 -8.72 11.38
N LEU A 68 -1.26 -7.90 10.63
CA LEU A 68 -0.68 -6.79 9.88
C LEU A 68 0.08 -5.83 10.80
N ALA A 69 -0.51 -5.44 11.94
CA ALA A 69 0.15 -4.60 12.93
C ALA A 69 1.40 -5.26 13.52
N ARG A 70 1.36 -6.56 13.82
CA ARG A 70 2.52 -7.32 14.30
C ARG A 70 3.66 -7.30 13.30
N HIS A 71 3.37 -7.47 12.01
CA HIS A 71 4.38 -7.38 10.93
C HIS A 71 4.97 -5.97 10.82
N MET A 72 4.13 -4.93 10.84
CA MET A 72 4.59 -3.54 10.78
C MET A 72 5.48 -3.16 11.97
N LEU A 73 5.10 -3.56 13.19
CA LEU A 73 5.89 -3.33 14.39
C LEU A 73 7.23 -4.07 14.37
N ALA A 74 7.24 -5.31 13.86
CA ALA A 74 8.48 -6.10 13.74
C ALA A 74 9.46 -5.50 12.71
N GLU A 75 8.96 -4.82 11.68
CA GLU A 75 9.78 -4.08 10.70
C GLU A 75 10.18 -2.67 11.17
N GLY A 76 9.71 -2.22 12.35
CA GLY A 76 10.00 -0.88 12.86
C GLY A 76 9.32 0.24 12.06
N ILE A 77 8.14 -0.03 11.48
CA ILE A 77 7.38 0.95 10.72
C ILE A 77 6.71 1.95 11.68
N ASP A 78 7.02 3.24 11.53
CA ASP A 78 6.46 4.32 12.36
C ASP A 78 5.06 4.77 11.91
N ALA A 79 4.76 4.67 10.62
CA ALA A 79 3.50 5.15 10.03
C ALA A 79 3.08 4.31 8.82
N ALA A 80 1.77 4.16 8.63
CA ALA A 80 1.18 3.50 7.48
C ALA A 80 0.29 4.47 6.69
N LEU A 81 0.44 4.48 5.36
CA LEU A 81 -0.44 5.18 4.44
C LEU A 81 -1.46 4.20 3.86
N LEU A 82 -2.73 4.35 4.22
CA LEU A 82 -3.81 3.59 3.60
C LEU A 82 -4.28 4.29 2.32
N VAL A 83 -4.18 3.59 1.19
CA VAL A 83 -4.61 4.09 -0.12
C VAL A 83 -5.90 3.37 -0.51
N PRO A 84 -7.05 4.07 -0.55
CA PRO A 84 -8.29 3.51 -1.06
C PRO A 84 -8.24 3.45 -2.59
N VAL A 85 -8.71 2.33 -3.16
CA VAL A 85 -8.76 2.07 -4.61
C VAL A 85 -10.14 1.61 -5.05
#